data_AF-A0A519TAE4-F1
#
_entry.id   AF-A0A519TAE4-F1
#
_cell.length_a   1.000
_cell.length_b   1.000
_cell.length_c   1.000
_cell.angle_alpha   90.00
_cell.angle_beta   90.00
_cell.angle_gamma   90.00
#
_symmetry.space_group_name_H-M   'P 1'
#
loop_
_entity.id
_entity.type
_entity.pdbx_description
1 polymer ?
#
loop_
_entity_poly.entity_id
_entity_poly.type
_entity_poly.pdbx_seq_one_letter_code
_entity_poly.pdbx_strand_id
1 'polypeptide(L)'
;GLTGAAAIASYDPNSPGSSVARAAAAAMIAKLVTLRFSRNDELEADDFAVKLTPVAGYDPKSMINVMAMLDKQGGGSRQPEFLATHPNPGNRIEELQKDIKQQYPQGTPAGLKQ
;
A
#
# COMPACT_ATOMS: atom_id res chain seq x y z
N GLY A 1 27.71 -2.09 -8.74
CA GLY A 1 26.50 -1.79 -7.95
C GLY A 1 26.05 -3.02 -7.20
N LEU A 2 25.23 -2.88 -6.16
CA LEU A 2 24.76 -3.99 -5.31
C LEU A 2 24.12 -5.15 -6.11
N THR A 3 23.52 -4.83 -7.27
CA THR A 3 23.02 -5.80 -8.27
C THR A 3 24.10 -6.71 -8.87
N GLY A 4 25.33 -6.20 -9.05
CA GLY A 4 26.46 -6.99 -9.53
C GLY A 4 27.04 -7.95 -8.49
N ALA A 5 26.97 -7.61 -7.19
CA ALA A 5 27.47 -8.46 -6.12
C ALA A 5 26.57 -9.67 -5.86
N ALA A 6 25.25 -9.51 -5.95
CA ALA A 6 24.30 -10.62 -5.80
C ALA A 6 24.41 -11.67 -6.93
N ALA A 7 24.79 -11.23 -8.14
CA ALA A 7 25.01 -12.12 -9.28
C ALA A 7 26.25 -13.02 -9.09
N ILE A 8 27.29 -12.54 -8.40
CA ILE A 8 28.51 -13.33 -8.13
C ILE A 8 28.31 -14.28 -6.95
N ALA A 9 27.57 -13.86 -5.92
CA ALA A 9 27.31 -14.69 -4.73
C ALA A 9 26.42 -15.92 -5.00
N SER A 10 25.65 -15.90 -6.10
CA SER A 10 24.78 -17.00 -6.54
C SER A 10 25.34 -17.76 -7.76
N TYR A 11 26.60 -17.55 -8.11
CA TYR A 11 27.22 -18.18 -9.27
C TYR A 11 27.57 -19.65 -8.98
N ASP A 12 26.83 -20.58 -9.61
CA ASP A 12 27.16 -22.01 -9.67
C ASP A 12 27.80 -22.32 -11.03
N PRO A 13 29.09 -22.70 -11.09
CA PRO A 13 29.80 -22.95 -12.35
C PRO A 13 29.22 -24.09 -13.18
N ASN A 14 28.41 -24.98 -12.59
CA ASN A 14 27.75 -26.09 -13.31
C ASN A 14 26.38 -25.73 -13.88
N SER A 15 25.84 -24.54 -13.59
CA SER A 15 24.55 -24.08 -14.13
C SER A 15 24.47 -22.55 -14.28
N PRO A 16 25.38 -21.94 -15.06
CA PRO A 16 25.66 -20.49 -15.07
C PRO A 16 24.48 -19.60 -15.52
N GLY A 17 23.52 -20.15 -16.25
CA GLY A 17 22.28 -19.43 -16.64
C GLY A 17 21.10 -19.64 -15.70
N SER A 18 21.10 -20.71 -14.91
CA SER A 18 19.94 -21.08 -14.09
C SER A 18 19.93 -20.39 -12.72
N SER A 19 21.10 -20.07 -12.17
CA SER A 19 21.20 -19.52 -10.81
C SER A 19 20.81 -18.04 -10.76
N VAL A 20 21.21 -17.25 -11.75
CA VAL A 20 20.77 -15.84 -11.90
C VAL A 20 19.27 -15.77 -12.19
N ALA A 21 18.74 -16.64 -13.06
CA ALA A 21 17.31 -16.72 -13.35
C ALA A 21 16.49 -17.13 -12.11
N ARG A 22 16.98 -18.09 -11.32
CA ARG A 22 16.37 -18.50 -10.05
C ARG A 22 16.43 -17.40 -8.99
N ALA A 23 17.55 -16.68 -8.87
CA ALA A 23 17.69 -15.55 -7.96
C ALA A 23 16.75 -14.40 -8.34
N ALA A 24 16.63 -14.08 -9.62
CA ALA A 24 15.69 -13.08 -10.12
C ALA A 24 14.23 -13.49 -9.85
N ALA A 25 13.87 -14.75 -10.08
CA ALA A 25 12.55 -15.28 -9.77
C ALA A 25 12.25 -15.22 -8.26
N ALA A 26 13.19 -15.62 -7.41
CA ALA A 26 13.04 -15.53 -5.96
C ALA A 26 12.86 -14.08 -5.47
N ALA A 27 13.62 -13.14 -6.02
CA ALA A 27 13.48 -11.72 -5.72
C ALA A 27 12.11 -11.15 -6.14
N MET A 28 11.60 -11.57 -7.30
CA MET A 28 10.24 -11.20 -7.75
C MET A 28 9.17 -11.75 -6.80
N ILE A 29 9.28 -13.03 -6.40
CA ILE A 29 8.36 -13.65 -5.45
C ILE A 29 8.40 -12.91 -4.10
N ALA A 30 9.59 -12.66 -3.56
CA ALA A 30 9.75 -11.93 -2.31
C ALA A 30 9.13 -10.52 -2.38
N LYS A 31 9.32 -9.80 -3.50
CA LYS A 31 8.70 -8.50 -3.73
C LYS A 31 7.17 -8.59 -3.75
N LEU A 32 6.60 -9.57 -4.45
CA LEU A 32 5.14 -9.77 -4.50
C LEU A 32 4.55 -10.14 -3.13
N VAL A 33 5.28 -10.94 -2.35
CA VAL A 33 4.88 -11.30 -0.98
C VAL A 33 4.91 -10.06 -0.09
N THR A 34 5.99 -9.27 -0.14
CA THR A 34 6.12 -8.02 0.62
C THR A 34 5.03 -7.01 0.27
N LEU A 35 4.73 -6.83 -1.02
CA LEU A 35 3.64 -5.97 -1.47
C LEU A 35 2.27 -6.46 -0.98
N ARG A 36 2.04 -7.78 -0.93
CA ARG A 36 0.80 -8.34 -0.40
C ARG A 36 0.64 -8.10 1.09
N PHE A 37 1.69 -8.29 1.89
CA PHE A 37 1.66 -7.98 3.31
C PHE A 37 1.39 -6.50 3.54
N SER A 38 2.15 -5.63 2.86
CA SER A 38 1.95 -4.18 2.94
C SER A 38 0.53 -3.76 2.56
N ARG A 39 -0.09 -4.38 1.54
CA ARG A 39 -1.50 -4.12 1.21
C ARG A 39 -2.45 -4.45 2.35
N ASN A 40 -2.27 -5.59 3.04
CA ASN A 40 -3.14 -5.95 4.15
C ASN A 40 -2.96 -4.99 5.33
N ASP A 41 -1.71 -4.57 5.60
CA ASP A 41 -1.39 -3.62 6.66
C ASP A 41 -2.05 -2.25 6.41
N GLU A 42 -2.06 -1.77 5.16
CA GLU A 42 -2.75 -0.52 4.78
C GLU A 42 -4.26 -0.60 4.98
N LEU A 43 -4.88 -1.75 4.64
CA LEU A 43 -6.32 -1.94 4.77
C LEU A 43 -6.75 -2.03 6.24
N GLU A 44 -5.95 -2.70 7.07
CA GLU A 44 -6.19 -2.73 8.52
C GLU A 44 -6.04 -1.32 9.13
N ALA A 45 -5.02 -0.56 8.71
CA ALA A 45 -4.84 0.82 9.14
C ALA A 45 -6.01 1.71 8.73
N ASP A 46 -6.57 1.54 7.53
CA ASP A 46 -7.75 2.26 7.04
C ASP A 46 -9.00 1.98 7.88
N ASP A 47 -9.28 0.72 8.20
CA ASP A 47 -10.41 0.34 9.05
C ASP A 47 -10.33 1.00 10.44
N PHE A 48 -9.15 1.00 11.05
CA PHE A 48 -8.94 1.71 12.31
C PHE A 48 -9.10 3.22 12.15
N ALA A 49 -8.57 3.80 11.07
CA ALA A 49 -8.70 5.23 10.83
C ALA A 49 -10.17 5.65 10.62
N VAL A 50 -11.01 4.86 9.95
CA VAL A 50 -12.46 5.12 9.83
C VAL A 50 -13.16 5.21 11.20
N LYS A 51 -12.70 4.42 12.19
CA LYS A 51 -13.24 4.43 13.56
C LYS A 51 -12.73 5.63 14.38
N LEU A 52 -11.46 6.02 14.18
CA LEU A 52 -10.82 7.08 14.95
C LEU A 52 -11.09 8.49 14.40
N THR A 53 -11.40 8.63 13.11
CA THR A 53 -11.55 9.94 12.45
C THR A 53 -12.69 10.79 13.05
N PRO A 54 -13.88 10.23 13.37
CA PRO A 54 -14.90 10.98 14.11
C PRO A 54 -14.49 11.36 15.54
N VAL A 55 -13.68 10.54 16.21
CA VAL A 55 -13.17 10.85 17.55
C VAL A 55 -12.24 12.06 17.49
N ALA A 56 -11.49 12.21 16.40
CA ALA A 56 -10.70 13.40 16.11
C ALA A 56 -11.54 14.61 15.64
N GLY A 57 -12.86 14.45 15.47
CA GLY A 57 -13.77 15.51 15.03
C GLY A 57 -13.83 15.71 13.52
N TYR A 58 -13.41 14.73 12.72
CA TYR A 58 -13.43 14.77 11.25
C TYR A 58 -14.39 13.74 10.66
N ASP A 59 -14.94 14.04 9.49
CA ASP A 59 -15.78 13.11 8.72
C ASP A 59 -14.85 12.04 8.09
N PRO A 60 -15.06 10.73 8.34
CA PRO A 60 -14.25 9.67 7.76
C PRO A 60 -14.30 9.65 6.23
N LYS A 61 -15.30 10.27 5.60
CA LYS A 61 -15.34 10.47 4.13
C LYS A 61 -14.19 11.35 3.62
N SER A 62 -13.61 12.20 4.47
CA SER A 62 -12.44 13.02 4.11
C SER A 62 -11.23 12.15 3.75
N MET A 63 -11.11 10.94 4.31
CA MET A 63 -10.06 9.99 3.97
C MET A 63 -10.09 9.58 2.49
N ILE A 64 -11.28 9.48 1.89
CA ILE A 64 -11.44 9.18 0.46
C ILE A 64 -10.77 10.27 -0.39
N ASN A 65 -10.90 11.53 0.03
CA ASN A 65 -10.28 12.66 -0.67
C ASN A 65 -8.75 12.60 -0.58
N VAL A 66 -8.22 12.23 0.59
CA VAL A 66 -6.77 12.02 0.79
C VAL A 66 -6.27 10.93 -0.15
N MET A 67 -6.97 9.78 -0.19
CA MET A 67 -6.58 8.67 -1.08
C MET A 67 -6.64 9.07 -2.56
N ALA A 68 -7.69 9.76 -3.00
CA ALA A 68 -7.81 10.25 -4.37
C ALA A 68 -6.68 11.25 -4.73
N MET A 69 -6.27 12.08 -3.78
CA MET A 69 -5.16 13.02 -3.96
C MET A 69 -3.82 12.27 -4.09
N LEU A 70 -3.59 11.26 -3.26
CA LEU A 70 -2.39 10.42 -3.33
C LEU A 70 -2.33 9.62 -4.63
N ASP A 71 -3.45 9.05 -5.09
CA ASP A 71 -3.53 8.36 -6.38
C ASP A 71 -3.14 9.26 -7.55
N LYS A 72 -3.65 10.49 -7.54
CA LYS A 72 -3.31 11.48 -8.55
C LYS A 72 -1.82 11.84 -8.55
N GLN A 73 -1.19 11.86 -7.37
CA GLN A 73 0.24 12.22 -7.23
C GLN A 73 1.18 11.03 -7.45
N GLY A 74 0.74 9.79 -7.21
CA GLY A 74 1.53 8.58 -7.35
C GLY A 74 1.95 8.26 -8.79
N GLY A 75 1.27 8.81 -9.80
CA GLY A 75 1.60 8.65 -11.22
C GLY A 75 2.65 9.64 -11.76
N GLY A 76 3.08 10.62 -10.97
CA GLY A 76 4.07 11.63 -11.39
C GLY A 76 5.52 11.20 -11.18
N SER A 77 6.47 11.94 -11.78
CA SER A 77 7.92 11.68 -11.64
C SER A 77 8.46 11.82 -10.21
N ARG A 78 7.67 12.37 -9.29
CA ARG A 78 8.02 12.55 -7.88
C ARG A 78 6.91 11.97 -7.02
N GLN A 79 7.06 10.70 -6.66
CA GLN A 79 6.15 10.01 -5.75
C GLN A 79 6.16 10.73 -4.38
N PRO A 80 4.99 11.00 -3.78
CA PRO A 80 4.89 11.49 -2.41
C PRO A 80 5.67 10.61 -1.43
N GLU A 81 6.33 11.21 -0.44
CA GLU A 81 7.07 10.49 0.60
C GLU A 81 6.18 9.50 1.37
N PHE A 82 4.90 9.85 1.55
CA PHE A 82 3.90 8.95 2.12
C PHE A 82 3.82 7.61 1.36
N LEU A 83 3.78 7.65 0.02
CA LEU A 83 3.68 6.43 -0.81
C LEU A 83 4.99 5.63 -0.87
N ALA A 84 6.10 6.15 -0.33
CA ALA A 84 7.35 5.41 -0.21
C ALA A 84 7.30 4.38 0.95
N THR A 85 6.51 4.67 1.98
CA THR A 85 6.31 3.78 3.15
C THR A 85 4.94 3.10 3.14
N HIS A 86 3.92 3.77 2.58
CA HIS A 86 2.54 3.30 2.47
C HIS A 86 2.13 3.17 0.99
N PRO A 87 2.49 2.08 0.30
CA PRO A 87 2.15 1.92 -1.12
C PRO A 87 0.62 1.83 -1.30
N ASN A 88 0.07 2.46 -2.34
CA ASN A 88 -1.36 2.34 -2.61
C ASN A 88 -1.67 0.99 -3.29
N PRO A 89 -2.48 0.11 -2.67
CA PRO A 89 -2.94 -1.14 -3.29
C PRO A 89 -3.99 -0.96 -4.40
N GLY A 90 -4.40 0.27 -4.71
CA GLY A 90 -5.28 0.63 -5.82
C GLY A 90 -6.78 0.48 -5.53
N ASN A 91 -7.16 -0.28 -4.50
CA ASN A 91 -8.55 -0.51 -4.10
C ASN A 91 -8.93 0.15 -2.77
N ARG A 92 -8.07 1.01 -2.18
CA ARG A 92 -8.34 1.62 -0.85
C ARG A 92 -9.61 2.45 -0.81
N ILE A 93 -9.90 3.19 -1.89
CA ILE A 93 -11.11 4.03 -1.94
C ILE A 93 -12.37 3.18 -1.83
N GLU A 94 -12.43 2.05 -2.53
CA GLU A 94 -13.57 1.14 -2.51
C GLU A 94 -13.73 0.48 -1.14
N GLU A 95 -12.62 0.03 -0.53
CA GLU A 95 -12.65 -0.54 0.82
C GLU A 95 -13.04 0.51 1.87
N LEU A 96 -12.49 1.72 1.83
CA LEU A 96 -12.88 2.82 2.72
C LEU A 96 -14.38 3.14 2.61
N GLN A 97 -14.94 3.18 1.39
CA GLN A 97 -16.38 3.39 1.22
C GLN A 97 -17.21 2.29 1.87
N LYS A 98 -16.77 1.04 1.74
CA LYS A 98 -17.40 -0.13 2.36
C LYS A 98 -17.27 -0.07 3.87
N ASP A 99 -16.10 0.21 4.41
CA ASP A 99 -15.82 0.28 5.85
C ASP A 99 -16.62 1.41 6.50
N ILE A 100 -16.68 2.59 5.87
CA ILE A 100 -17.52 3.70 6.32
C ILE A 100 -18.99 3.29 6.35
N LYS A 101 -19.49 2.61 5.31
CA LYS A 101 -20.88 2.15 5.24
C LYS A 101 -21.20 1.09 6.30
N GLN A 102 -20.25 0.19 6.58
CA GLN A 102 -20.38 -0.84 7.60
C GLN A 102 -20.34 -0.26 9.01
N GLN A 103 -19.42 0.68 9.27
CA GLN A 103 -19.23 1.32 10.56
C GLN A 103 -20.35 2.34 10.87
N TYR A 104 -20.86 3.03 9.85
CA TYR A 104 -21.86 4.10 9.99
C TYR A 104 -23.08 3.86 9.08
N PRO A 105 -23.88 2.79 9.33
CA PRO A 105 -25.00 2.43 8.46
C PRO A 105 -26.14 3.47 8.44
N GLN A 106 -26.21 4.33 9.47
CA GLN A 106 -27.18 5.44 9.58
C GLN A 106 -26.58 6.80 9.17
N GLY A 107 -25.37 6.80 8.61
CA GLY A 107 -24.61 8.01 8.30
C GLY A 107 -23.60 8.38 9.38
N THR A 108 -22.63 9.21 9.00
CA THR A 108 -21.57 9.69 9.89
C THR A 108 -22.12 10.67 10.93
N PRO A 109 -21.52 10.76 12.13
CA PRO A 109 -21.95 11.71 13.16
C PRO A 109 -22.05 13.15 12.64
N ALA A 110 -23.06 13.89 13.12
CA ALA A 110 -23.24 15.29 12.76
C ALA A 110 -22.18 16.21 13.41
N GLY A 111 -21.89 17.35 12.78
CA GLY A 111 -20.98 18.37 13.33
C GLY A 111 -19.48 18.08 13.13
N LEU A 112 -19.13 17.07 12.32
CA LEU A 112 -17.75 16.76 11.98
C LEU A 112 -17.17 17.73 10.93
N LYS A 113 -15.87 17.97 11.00
CA LYS A 113 -15.11 18.74 10.00
C LYS A 113 -14.90 17.90 8.74
N GLN A 114 -14.94 18.54 7.57
CA GLN A 114 -14.63 17.90 6.28
C GLN A 114 -13.19 18.08 5.87
#